data_AF-A0AAV4VBJ1-F1
#
_entry.id   AF-A0AAV4VBJ1-F1
#
_cell.length_a   1.000
_cell.length_b   1.000
_cell.length_c   1.000
_cell.angle_alpha   90.00
_cell.angle_beta   90.00
_cell.angle_gamma   90.00
#
_symmetry.space_group_name_H-M   'P 1'
#
loop_
_entity.id
_entity.type
_entity.pdbx_description
1 polymer ?
#
loop_
_entity_poly.entity_id
_entity_poly.type
_entity_poly.pdbx_seq_one_letter_code
_entity_poly.pdbx_strand_id
1 'polypeptide(L)'
;MDNEPDNDINRSRTNAMKIETKNILEKHNMQVYLEDAIEQFLSLRPENKIKPVEFFKEYFANVHKGTHIVYREYPFITATLYNRLCVIKCVMKIFKPLLIREQKLNVKEYHSLLQLVWCDIPLAVVQSAFDTSGKQKKEERLSFLEFLKSSERFVLRWRILF
;
A
#
# COMPACT_ATOMS: atom_id res chain seq x y z
N MET A 1 -51.73 29.05 1.21
CA MET A 1 -50.40 29.21 0.58
C MET A 1 -49.41 28.76 1.62
N ASP A 2 -49.20 27.45 1.70
CA ASP A 2 -48.40 26.80 2.74
C ASP A 2 -46.98 26.62 2.19
N ASN A 3 -46.06 27.46 2.64
CA ASN A 3 -44.64 27.34 2.31
C ASN A 3 -44.01 26.35 3.29
N GLU A 4 -43.63 25.19 2.74
CA GLU A 4 -43.02 24.03 3.39
C GLU A 4 -41.57 24.35 3.84
N PRO A 5 -41.28 24.53 5.14
CA PRO A 5 -39.95 24.89 5.64
C PRO A 5 -39.02 23.68 5.86
N ASP A 6 -39.51 22.45 5.59
CA ASP A 6 -38.83 21.20 5.94
C ASP A 6 -37.76 20.77 4.91
N ASN A 7 -37.81 21.34 3.69
CA ASN A 7 -36.97 20.92 2.58
C ASN A 7 -35.53 21.47 2.69
N ASP A 8 -35.36 22.70 3.18
CA ASP A 8 -34.04 23.35 3.28
C ASP A 8 -33.18 22.83 4.45
N ILE A 9 -33.82 22.40 5.55
CA ILE A 9 -33.14 21.81 6.71
C ILE A 9 -32.61 20.41 6.37
N ASN A 10 -33.42 19.61 5.68
CA ASN A 10 -33.00 18.28 5.22
C ASN A 10 -31.88 18.36 4.18
N ARG A 11 -31.94 19.33 3.25
CA ARG A 11 -30.92 19.57 2.23
C ARG A 11 -29.58 20.03 2.82
N SER A 12 -29.63 20.88 3.84
CA SER A 12 -28.44 21.36 4.55
C SER A 12 -27.76 20.23 5.34
N ARG A 13 -28.54 19.34 5.97
CA ARG A 13 -28.03 18.14 6.65
C ARG A 13 -27.42 17.13 5.69
N THR A 14 -28.05 16.89 4.52
CA THR A 14 -27.48 15.97 3.51
C THR A 14 -26.19 16.52 2.91
N ASN A 15 -26.10 17.83 2.71
CA ASN A 15 -24.89 18.47 2.20
C ASN A 15 -23.74 18.45 3.23
N ALA A 16 -24.02 18.72 4.51
CA ALA A 16 -23.01 18.62 5.57
C ALA A 16 -22.47 17.19 5.71
N MET A 17 -23.35 16.18 5.71
CA MET A 17 -22.96 14.77 5.79
C MET A 17 -22.18 14.31 4.53
N LYS A 18 -22.52 14.80 3.34
CA LYS A 18 -21.74 14.57 2.10
C LYS A 18 -20.35 15.18 2.16
N ILE A 19 -20.21 16.39 2.68
CA ILE A 19 -18.91 17.07 2.83
C ILE A 19 -18.02 16.31 3.83
N GLU A 20 -18.61 15.88 4.96
CA GLU A 20 -17.90 15.09 5.96
C GLU A 20 -17.47 13.72 5.43
N THR A 21 -18.36 13.04 4.69
CA THR A 21 -18.06 11.77 4.02
C THR A 21 -16.92 11.94 3.01
N LYS A 22 -16.99 12.98 2.16
CA LYS A 22 -15.95 13.30 1.18
C LYS A 22 -14.60 13.58 1.84
N ASN A 23 -14.59 14.35 2.93
CA ASN A 23 -13.38 14.63 3.70
C ASN A 23 -12.77 13.36 4.32
N ILE A 24 -13.57 12.41 4.80
CA ILE A 24 -13.08 11.13 5.33
C ILE A 24 -12.51 10.25 4.21
N LEU A 25 -13.20 10.18 3.07
CA LEU A 25 -12.77 9.43 1.89
C LEU A 25 -11.41 9.91 1.37
N GLU A 26 -11.24 11.22 1.24
CA GLU A 26 -10.01 11.86 0.78
C GLU A 26 -8.88 11.71 1.82
N LYS A 27 -9.19 11.90 3.10
CA LYS A 27 -8.20 11.80 4.19
C LYS A 27 -7.59 10.40 4.35
N HIS A 28 -8.35 9.36 4.02
CA HIS A 28 -7.93 7.97 4.22
C HIS A 28 -7.60 7.21 2.93
N ASN A 29 -7.59 7.88 1.78
CA ASN A 29 -7.43 7.24 0.46
C ASN A 29 -8.42 6.08 0.24
N MET A 30 -9.63 6.18 0.81
CA MET A 30 -10.62 5.10 0.78
C MET A 30 -11.11 4.80 -0.64
N GLN A 31 -11.07 5.80 -1.53
CA GLN A 31 -11.40 5.63 -2.94
C GLN A 31 -10.49 4.61 -3.63
N VAL A 32 -9.17 4.66 -3.38
CA VAL A 32 -8.20 3.70 -3.94
C VAL A 32 -8.55 2.26 -3.55
N TYR A 33 -8.93 2.05 -2.28
CA TYR A 33 -9.31 0.72 -1.79
C TYR A 33 -10.65 0.25 -2.33
N LEU A 34 -11.60 1.16 -2.52
CA LEU A 34 -12.92 0.83 -3.03
C LEU A 34 -12.87 0.48 -4.53
N GLU A 35 -12.16 1.28 -5.32
CA GLU A 35 -11.94 1.03 -6.76
C GLU A 35 -11.22 -0.32 -6.96
N ASP A 36 -10.15 -0.54 -6.20
CA ASP A 36 -9.40 -1.80 -6.23
C ASP A 36 -10.25 -3.01 -5.82
N ALA A 37 -11.07 -2.89 -4.76
CA ALA A 37 -11.97 -3.96 -4.35
C ALA A 37 -13.03 -4.27 -5.42
N ILE A 38 -13.59 -3.24 -6.06
CA ILE A 38 -14.57 -3.42 -7.14
C ILE A 38 -13.92 -4.11 -8.34
N GLU A 39 -12.75 -3.66 -8.77
CA GLU A 39 -12.01 -4.25 -9.89
C GLU A 39 -11.67 -5.73 -9.62
N GLN A 40 -11.19 -6.05 -8.41
CA GLN A 40 -10.93 -7.42 -8.00
C GLN A 40 -12.20 -8.28 -7.97
N PHE A 41 -13.31 -7.75 -7.46
CA PHE A 41 -14.60 -8.45 -7.43
C PHE A 41 -15.11 -8.74 -8.85
N LEU A 42 -15.04 -7.76 -9.75
CA LEU A 42 -15.46 -7.90 -11.15
C LEU A 42 -14.55 -8.86 -11.95
N SER A 43 -13.29 -8.99 -11.53
CA SER A 43 -12.33 -9.93 -12.13
C SER A 43 -12.52 -11.38 -11.66
N LEU A 44 -13.39 -11.63 -10.68
CA LEU A 44 -13.72 -12.98 -10.26
C LEU A 44 -14.43 -13.73 -11.38
N ARG A 45 -14.03 -14.98 -11.61
CA ARG A 45 -14.71 -15.83 -12.58
C ARG A 45 -16.16 -16.09 -12.15
N PRO A 46 -17.11 -16.23 -13.08
CA PRO A 46 -18.53 -16.39 -12.77
C PRO A 46 -18.84 -17.67 -11.95
N GLU A 47 -17.94 -18.65 -11.92
CA GLU A 47 -18.08 -19.83 -11.06
C GLU A 47 -17.84 -19.53 -9.57
N ASN A 48 -17.22 -18.40 -9.25
CA ASN A 48 -17.00 -17.93 -7.89
C ASN A 48 -18.32 -17.38 -7.32
N LYS A 49 -19.06 -18.21 -6.59
CA LYS A 49 -20.33 -17.85 -5.92
C LYS A 49 -20.14 -16.98 -4.66
N ILE A 50 -19.12 -16.12 -4.64
CA ILE A 50 -18.83 -15.26 -3.49
C ILE A 50 -19.85 -14.12 -3.46
N LYS A 51 -20.52 -13.94 -2.32
CA LYS A 51 -21.46 -12.82 -2.17
C LYS A 51 -20.67 -11.51 -2.08
N PRO A 52 -21.16 -10.41 -2.68
CA PRO A 52 -20.49 -9.11 -2.60
C PRO A 52 -20.14 -8.71 -1.15
N VAL A 53 -21.09 -8.85 -0.23
CA VAL A 53 -20.89 -8.48 1.19
C VAL A 53 -19.75 -9.25 1.84
N GLU A 54 -19.61 -10.54 1.54
CA GLU A 54 -18.54 -11.39 2.08
C GLU A 54 -17.19 -10.99 1.50
N PHE A 55 -17.13 -10.75 0.18
CA PHE A 55 -15.94 -10.28 -0.51
C PHE A 55 -15.42 -8.95 0.07
N PHE A 56 -16.28 -7.93 0.13
CA PHE A 56 -15.86 -6.60 0.61
C PHE A 56 -15.45 -6.65 2.09
N LYS A 57 -16.17 -7.43 2.91
CA LYS A 57 -15.79 -7.63 4.32
C LYS A 57 -14.38 -8.22 4.44
N GLU A 58 -14.07 -9.25 3.65
CA GLU A 58 -12.76 -9.89 3.67
C GLU A 58 -11.67 -8.96 3.12
N TYR A 59 -11.95 -8.25 2.02
CA TYR A 59 -11.03 -7.28 1.44
C TYR A 59 -10.63 -6.21 2.46
N PHE A 60 -11.61 -5.54 3.10
CA PHE A 60 -11.29 -4.50 4.07
C PHE A 60 -10.68 -5.05 5.36
N ALA A 61 -10.98 -6.30 5.73
CA ALA A 61 -10.25 -6.97 6.81
C ALA A 61 -8.78 -7.19 6.45
N ASN A 62 -8.46 -7.51 5.20
CA ASN A 62 -7.09 -7.62 4.70
C ASN A 62 -6.39 -6.27 4.61
N VAL A 63 -7.10 -5.21 4.21
CA VAL A 63 -6.59 -3.84 4.25
C VAL A 63 -6.24 -3.46 5.69
N HIS A 64 -7.14 -3.70 6.64
CA HIS A 64 -6.90 -3.40 8.05
C HIS A 64 -5.69 -4.16 8.63
N LYS A 65 -5.50 -5.42 8.22
CA LYS A 65 -4.34 -6.24 8.59
C LYS A 65 -3.05 -5.87 7.84
N GLY A 66 -3.14 -5.08 6.78
CA GLY A 66 -2.02 -4.71 5.90
C GLY A 66 -1.53 -5.84 5.00
N THR A 67 -2.36 -6.84 4.72
CA THR A 67 -2.01 -7.99 3.86
C THR A 67 -2.52 -7.85 2.43
N HIS A 68 -3.35 -6.85 2.15
CA HIS A 68 -3.88 -6.54 0.81
C HIS A 68 -2.80 -6.19 -0.23
N ILE A 69 -1.57 -5.86 0.21
CA ILE A 69 -0.47 -5.50 -0.69
C ILE A 69 0.30 -6.69 -1.27
N VAL A 70 0.08 -7.92 -0.79
CA VAL A 70 0.85 -9.10 -1.23
C VAL A 70 0.40 -9.50 -2.64
N TYR A 71 1.34 -9.79 -3.55
CA TYR A 71 1.05 -10.14 -4.95
C TYR A 71 0.25 -9.09 -5.72
N ARG A 72 0.45 -7.81 -5.37
CA ARG A 72 -0.11 -6.67 -6.10
C ARG A 72 0.95 -6.03 -6.98
N GLU A 73 0.50 -5.19 -7.91
CA GLU A 73 1.37 -4.43 -8.78
C GLU A 73 2.04 -3.26 -8.03
N TYR A 74 3.22 -2.87 -8.50
CA TYR A 74 4.02 -1.78 -7.95
C TYR A 74 3.26 -0.44 -7.87
N PRO A 75 2.44 -0.04 -8.88
CA PRO A 75 1.62 1.17 -8.78
C PRO A 75 0.66 1.13 -7.60
N PHE A 76 0.02 -0.02 -7.34
CA PHE A 76 -0.92 -0.16 -6.22
C PHE A 76 -0.24 -0.09 -4.87
N ILE A 77 0.87 -0.80 -4.67
CA ILE A 77 1.56 -0.84 -3.38
C ILE A 77 2.21 0.51 -3.03
N THR A 78 2.41 1.38 -4.02
CA THR A 78 2.90 2.74 -3.84
C THR A 78 1.81 3.81 -3.87
N ALA A 79 0.56 3.45 -4.15
CA ALA A 79 -0.56 4.40 -4.31
C ALA A 79 -0.86 5.21 -3.04
N THR A 80 -0.68 4.62 -1.85
CA THR A 80 -0.96 5.29 -0.57
C THR A 80 0.22 5.14 0.39
N LEU A 81 0.35 6.09 1.33
CA LEU A 81 1.34 5.99 2.41
C LEU A 81 1.12 4.70 3.23
N TYR A 82 -0.13 4.34 3.49
CA TYR A 82 -0.46 3.12 4.22
C TYR A 82 0.01 1.86 3.49
N ASN A 83 -0.15 1.78 2.16
CA ASN A 83 0.34 0.66 1.36
C ASN A 83 1.86 0.54 1.45
N ARG A 84 2.59 1.66 1.34
CA ARG A 84 4.05 1.69 1.48
C ARG A 84 4.51 1.20 2.86
N LEU A 85 3.82 1.60 3.93
CA LEU A 85 4.10 1.10 5.28
C LEU A 85 3.81 -0.40 5.41
N CYS A 86 2.74 -0.89 4.78
CA CYS A 86 2.43 -2.33 4.74
C CYS A 86 3.50 -3.12 3.98
N VAL A 87 4.07 -2.57 2.90
CA VAL A 87 5.20 -3.17 2.18
C VAL A 87 6.40 -3.36 3.11
N ILE A 88 6.83 -2.33 3.85
CA ILE A 88 7.95 -2.46 4.80
C ILE A 88 7.67 -3.56 5.82
N LYS A 89 6.48 -3.55 6.44
CA LYS A 89 6.07 -4.58 7.41
C LYS A 89 6.08 -5.99 6.79
N CYS A 90 5.62 -6.11 5.56
CA CYS A 90 5.58 -7.37 4.82
C CYS A 90 6.99 -7.88 4.51
N VAL A 91 7.87 -7.01 4.00
CA VAL A 91 9.30 -7.29 3.77
C VAL A 91 9.95 -7.77 5.06
N MET A 92 9.77 -7.05 6.18
CA MET A 92 10.29 -7.47 7.49
C MET A 92 9.81 -8.86 7.92
N LYS A 93 8.54 -9.19 7.64
CA LYS A 93 7.94 -10.48 8.01
C LYS A 93 8.47 -11.61 7.14
N ILE A 94 8.47 -11.44 5.81
CA ILE A 94 8.85 -12.48 4.83
C ILE A 94 10.34 -12.77 4.92
N PHE A 95 11.17 -11.73 5.01
CA PHE A 95 12.62 -11.86 4.96
C PHE A 95 13.28 -11.85 6.34
N LYS A 96 12.50 -12.01 7.42
CA LYS A 96 13.01 -12.21 8.79
C LYS A 96 14.12 -13.29 8.86
N PRO A 97 14.05 -14.42 8.12
CA PRO A 97 15.16 -15.39 8.12
C PRO A 97 16.49 -14.83 7.59
N LEU A 98 16.46 -13.84 6.69
CA LEU A 98 17.67 -13.18 6.17
C LEU A 98 18.33 -12.28 7.23
N LEU A 99 17.55 -11.71 8.15
CA LEU A 99 18.10 -10.99 9.32
C LEU A 99 18.90 -11.91 10.24
N ILE A 100 18.39 -13.12 10.47
CA ILE A 100 18.98 -14.08 11.41
C ILE A 100 20.32 -14.61 10.87
N ARG A 101 20.44 -14.74 9.55
CA ARG A 101 21.64 -15.29 8.89
C ARG A 101 22.71 -14.24 8.56
N GLU A 102 22.46 -12.96 8.87
CA GLU A 102 23.32 -11.82 8.51
C GLU A 102 23.77 -11.81 7.03
N GLN A 103 22.95 -12.38 6.14
CA GLN A 103 23.32 -12.52 4.74
C GLN A 103 23.35 -11.15 4.07
N LYS A 104 24.48 -10.86 3.42
CA LYS A 104 24.64 -9.63 2.63
C LYS A 104 24.33 -9.93 1.18
N LEU A 105 23.37 -9.19 0.63
CA LEU A 105 22.91 -9.34 -0.74
C LEU A 105 23.23 -8.08 -1.54
N ASN A 106 23.48 -8.26 -2.84
CA ASN A 106 23.62 -7.17 -3.79
C ASN A 106 22.24 -6.69 -4.29
N VAL A 107 22.23 -5.59 -5.04
CA VAL A 107 21.01 -4.96 -5.56
C VAL A 107 20.16 -5.93 -6.39
N LYS A 108 20.78 -6.74 -7.26
CA LYS A 108 20.06 -7.68 -8.13
C LYS A 108 19.44 -8.82 -7.32
N GLU A 109 20.15 -9.33 -6.32
CA GLU A 109 19.63 -10.37 -5.43
C GLU A 109 18.42 -9.87 -4.63
N TYR A 110 18.48 -8.64 -4.09
CA TYR A 110 17.32 -8.03 -3.43
C TYR A 110 16.15 -7.81 -4.39
N HIS A 111 16.44 -7.35 -5.60
CA HIS A 111 15.42 -7.15 -6.62
C HIS A 111 14.72 -8.47 -6.96
N SER A 112 15.47 -9.55 -7.23
CA SER A 112 14.89 -10.87 -7.48
C SER A 112 14.08 -11.39 -6.29
N LEU A 113 14.51 -11.17 -5.05
CA LEU A 113 13.74 -11.56 -3.87
C LEU A 113 12.42 -10.78 -3.75
N LEU A 114 12.44 -9.47 -3.97
CA LEU A 114 11.22 -8.65 -3.95
C LEU A 114 10.27 -9.03 -5.07
N GLN A 115 10.80 -9.42 -6.25
CA GLN A 115 9.99 -9.90 -7.37
C GLN A 115 9.22 -11.20 -7.08
N LEU A 116 9.61 -11.97 -6.06
CA LEU A 116 8.81 -13.13 -5.61
C LEU A 116 7.46 -12.70 -5.02
N VAL A 117 7.35 -11.46 -4.54
CA VAL A 117 6.13 -10.91 -3.94
C VAL A 117 5.48 -9.85 -4.83
N TRP A 118 6.29 -9.02 -5.50
CA TRP A 118 5.85 -7.92 -6.37
C TRP A 118 6.62 -7.99 -7.70
N CYS A 119 6.05 -8.70 -8.67
CA CYS A 119 6.75 -9.10 -9.91
C CYS A 119 7.26 -7.93 -10.76
N ASP A 120 6.57 -6.79 -10.72
CA ASP A 120 6.82 -5.59 -11.51
C ASP A 120 7.63 -4.51 -10.76
N ILE A 121 8.17 -4.83 -9.57
CA ILE A 121 8.95 -3.85 -8.80
C ILE A 121 10.18 -3.36 -9.61
N PRO A 122 10.35 -2.03 -9.79
CA PRO A 122 11.47 -1.53 -10.57
C PRO A 122 12.82 -1.71 -9.84
N LEU A 123 13.85 -2.11 -10.58
CA LEU A 123 15.23 -2.21 -10.04
C LEU A 123 15.72 -0.88 -9.45
N ALA A 124 15.30 0.25 -10.04
CA ALA A 124 15.63 1.59 -9.58
C ALA A 124 15.21 1.86 -8.13
N VAL A 125 14.10 1.25 -7.67
CA VAL A 125 13.63 1.37 -6.28
C VAL A 125 14.64 0.73 -5.33
N VAL A 126 15.11 -0.47 -5.68
CA VAL A 126 16.11 -1.20 -4.88
C VAL A 126 17.45 -0.47 -4.92
N GLN A 127 17.86 0.00 -6.10
CA GLN A 127 19.10 0.77 -6.27
C GLN A 127 19.09 2.05 -5.42
N SER A 128 17.97 2.78 -5.38
CA SER A 128 17.86 4.01 -4.58
C SER A 128 18.07 3.77 -3.07
N ALA A 129 17.68 2.60 -2.56
CA ALA A 129 17.93 2.21 -1.18
C ALA A 129 19.42 1.94 -0.93
N PHE A 130 20.14 1.42 -1.92
CA PHE A 130 21.60 1.25 -1.86
C PHE A 130 22.33 2.59 -1.97
N ASP A 131 21.93 3.46 -2.89
CA ASP A 131 22.56 4.77 -3.04
C ASP A 131 22.44 5.63 -1.77
N THR A 132 21.33 5.49 -1.04
CA THR A 132 21.08 6.15 0.25
C THR A 132 21.94 5.60 1.39
N SER A 133 22.50 4.39 1.25
CA SER A 133 23.38 3.78 2.27
C SER A 133 24.71 4.53 2.42
N GLY A 134 25.10 5.29 1.39
CA GLY A 134 26.34 6.05 1.33
C GLY A 134 27.60 5.25 0.96
N LYS A 135 27.51 3.95 0.63
CA LYS A 135 28.70 3.16 0.23
C LYS A 135 28.81 3.04 -1.30
N GLN A 136 29.45 4.03 -1.93
CA GLN A 136 29.66 4.07 -3.38
C GLN A 136 30.72 3.08 -3.87
N LYS A 137 30.41 1.77 -3.94
CA LYS A 137 31.27 0.76 -4.61
C LYS A 137 30.48 -0.15 -5.54
N LYS A 138 31.13 -0.56 -6.64
CA LYS A 138 30.56 -1.28 -7.80
C LYS A 138 30.01 -2.70 -7.50
N GLU A 139 30.14 -3.19 -6.27
CA GLU A 139 29.63 -4.49 -5.80
C GLU A 139 29.19 -4.40 -4.35
N GLU A 140 28.47 -3.33 -4.01
CA GLU A 140 27.98 -3.14 -2.65
C GLU A 140 26.99 -4.25 -2.27
N ARG A 141 27.25 -4.87 -1.13
CA ARG A 141 26.32 -5.81 -0.51
C ARG A 141 25.87 -5.24 0.83
N LEU A 142 24.56 -5.12 1.00
CA LEU A 142 23.95 -4.67 2.23
C LEU A 142 23.40 -5.87 2.99
N SER A 143 23.53 -5.84 4.31
CA SER A 143 22.71 -6.69 5.16
C SER A 143 21.26 -6.23 5.08
N PHE A 144 20.32 -7.13 5.40
CA PHE A 144 18.90 -6.80 5.37
C PHE A 144 18.54 -5.64 6.31
N LEU A 145 19.21 -5.51 7.45
CA LEU A 145 19.01 -4.39 8.37
C LEU A 145 19.48 -3.05 7.78
N GLU A 146 20.61 -3.02 7.08
CA GLU A 146 21.11 -1.83 6.40
C GLU A 146 20.21 -1.43 5.23
N PHE A 147 19.76 -2.41 4.44
CA PHE A 147 18.81 -2.21 3.37
C PHE A 147 17.50 -1.61 3.90
N LEU A 148 16.94 -2.17 4.98
CA LEU A 148 15.72 -1.64 5.61
C LEU A 148 15.92 -0.24 6.19
N LYS A 149 17.00 0.02 6.94
CA LYS A 149 17.27 1.35 7.48
C LYS A 149 17.42 2.42 6.40
N SER A 150 17.91 2.04 5.23
CA SER A 150 18.03 2.94 4.07
C SER A 150 16.67 3.14 3.40
N SER A 151 15.85 2.09 3.33
CA SER A 151 14.48 2.11 2.80
C SER A 151 13.49 2.84 3.71
N GLU A 152 13.61 2.72 5.03
CA GLU A 152 12.82 3.46 6.01
C GLU A 152 13.14 4.95 5.95
N ARG A 153 14.41 5.32 5.77
CA ARG A 153 14.78 6.72 5.51
C ARG A 153 14.18 7.22 4.22
N PHE A 154 14.08 6.40 3.17
CA PHE A 154 13.37 6.76 1.94
C PHE A 154 11.88 7.01 2.19
N VAL A 155 11.19 6.11 2.91
CA VAL A 155 9.76 6.24 3.22
C VAL A 155 9.46 7.38 4.22
N LEU A 156 10.36 7.66 5.17
CA LEU A 156 10.23 8.80 6.09
C LEU A 156 10.62 10.13 5.44
N ARG A 157 11.53 10.16 4.48
CA ARG A 157 11.85 11.37 3.70
C ARG A 157 10.72 11.75 2.75
N TRP A 158 9.87 10.80 2.36
CA TRP A 158 8.58 11.02 1.69
C TRP A 158 7.50 11.63 2.59
N ARG A 159 7.76 11.82 3.90
CA ARG A 159 6.90 12.56 4.84
C ARG A 159 7.09 14.08 4.78
N ILE A 160 8.01 14.60 3.96
CA ILE A 160 8.37 16.02 3.88
C ILE A 160 7.92 16.69 2.57
N LEU A 161 7.30 15.95 1.63
CA LEU A 161 6.82 16.51 0.36
C LEU A 161 5.31 16.35 0.10
N PHE A 162 4.51 16.04 1.11
CA PHE A 162 3.05 16.20 1.10
C PHE A 162 2.53 16.50 2.51
#